data_AF-A0A1S8WSL6-F1
#
_entry.id   AF-A0A1S8WSL6-F1
#
_cell.length_a   1.000
_cell.length_b   1.000
_cell.length_c   1.000
_cell.angle_alpha   90.00
_cell.angle_beta   90.00
_cell.angle_gamma   90.00
#
_symmetry.space_group_name_H-M   'P 1'
#
loop_
_entity.id
_entity.type
_entity.pdbx_description
1 polymer ?
#
loop_
_entity_poly.entity_id
_entity_poly.type
_entity_poly.pdbx_seq_one_letter_code
_entity_poly.pdbx_strand_id
1 'polypeptide(L)'
;MATEFVFKTQTGKSSDKRMTYKTYKQILNAESQANYPPDAVLFHSIRAPPSLRPAMKVSDISGIPTAYTEPNTRLNYATVDEFNTIRYLPQEVVNSYLALRGVVTN
;
A
#
# COMPACT_ATOMS: atom_id res chain seq x y z
N MET A 1 36.49 -0.94 13.56
CA MET A 1 36.62 -2.41 13.64
C MET A 1 35.37 -3.00 12.99
N ALA A 2 35.46 -3.47 11.75
CA ALA A 2 34.35 -4.15 11.08
C ALA A 2 34.36 -5.62 11.52
N THR A 3 33.32 -6.08 12.20
CA THR A 3 33.12 -7.50 12.49
C THR A 3 32.52 -8.17 11.26
N GLU A 4 33.31 -9.02 10.61
CA GLU A 4 32.87 -9.80 9.44
C GLU A 4 31.80 -10.81 9.86
N PHE A 5 30.63 -10.76 9.20
CA PHE A 5 29.62 -11.80 9.33
C PHE A 5 30.04 -13.01 8.51
N VAL A 6 30.64 -14.00 9.18
CA VAL A 6 31.00 -15.29 8.57
C VAL A 6 29.75 -16.13 8.41
N PHE A 7 29.23 -16.23 7.19
CA PHE A 7 28.21 -17.22 6.83
C PHE A 7 28.83 -18.61 6.91
N LYS A 8 28.53 -19.34 8.00
CA LYS A 8 28.92 -20.74 8.15
C LYS A 8 28.12 -21.57 7.15
N THR A 9 28.75 -22.00 6.06
CA THR A 9 28.15 -22.93 5.10
C THR A 9 28.02 -24.30 5.76
N GLN A 10 26.82 -24.66 6.20
CA GLN A 10 26.56 -26.01 6.68
C GLN A 10 26.56 -26.97 5.48
N THR A 11 27.64 -27.74 5.33
CA THR A 11 27.70 -28.91 4.44
C THR A 11 26.95 -30.08 5.07
N GLY A 12 25.61 -29.94 5.15
CA GLY A 12 24.71 -31.01 5.57
C GLY A 12 24.33 -31.90 4.38
N LYS A 13 24.38 -33.22 4.56
CA LYS A 13 23.97 -34.24 3.58
C LYS A 13 22.59 -33.88 2.97
N SER A 14 22.53 -33.75 1.66
CA SER A 14 21.30 -33.48 0.91
C SER A 14 20.35 -34.68 0.99
N SER A 15 19.48 -34.71 1.99
CA SER A 15 18.25 -35.47 1.89
C SER A 15 17.45 -34.86 0.73
N ASP A 16 17.01 -35.69 -0.20
CA ASP A 16 16.22 -35.37 -1.41
C ASP A 16 14.80 -34.86 -1.05
N LYS A 17 14.74 -33.83 -0.22
CA LYS A 17 13.51 -33.18 0.20
C LYS A 17 13.15 -32.21 -0.91
N ARG A 18 12.14 -32.58 -1.70
CA ARG A 18 11.51 -31.66 -2.65
C ARG A 18 11.22 -30.35 -1.93
N MET A 19 11.65 -29.24 -2.52
CA MET A 19 11.40 -27.90 -1.97
C MET A 19 9.88 -27.70 -1.90
N THR A 20 9.31 -27.79 -0.70
CA THR A 20 7.89 -27.49 -0.47
C THR A 20 7.74 -26.03 -0.12
N TYR A 21 7.05 -25.26 -0.95
CA TYR A 21 6.69 -23.88 -0.64
C TYR A 21 5.84 -23.85 0.63
N LYS A 22 6.26 -23.06 1.63
CA LYS A 22 5.50 -22.83 2.86
C LYS A 22 4.43 -21.78 2.61
N THR A 23 3.27 -21.96 3.23
CA THR A 23 2.20 -20.94 3.19
C THR A 23 2.57 -19.75 4.08
N TYR A 24 2.03 -18.56 3.79
CA TYR A 24 2.29 -17.36 4.59
C TYR A 24 1.96 -17.55 6.08
N LYS A 25 0.84 -18.21 6.39
CA LYS A 25 0.44 -18.53 7.78
C LYS A 25 1.48 -19.40 8.50
N GLN A 26 2.07 -20.38 7.80
CA GLN A 26 3.11 -21.23 8.37
C GLN A 26 4.41 -20.46 8.63
N ILE A 27 4.74 -19.49 7.78
CA ILE A 27 5.90 -18.61 7.96
C ILE A 27 5.69 -17.71 9.19
N LEU A 28 4.53 -17.07 9.31
CA LEU A 28 4.20 -16.24 10.48
C LEU A 28 4.26 -17.01 11.80
N ASN A 29 3.73 -18.23 11.82
CA ASN A 29 3.80 -19.07 13.02
C ASN A 29 5.24 -19.49 13.34
N ALA A 30 6.09 -19.71 12.34
CA ALA A 30 7.50 -20.00 12.60
C ALA A 30 8.25 -18.75 13.12
N GLU A 31 7.93 -17.58 12.57
CA GLU A 31 8.52 -16.30 12.98
C GLU A 31 8.12 -15.89 14.40
N SER A 32 6.91 -16.21 14.84
CA SER A 32 6.48 -15.88 16.21
C SER A 32 7.12 -16.77 17.29
N GLN A 33 7.56 -17.98 16.92
CA GLN A 33 8.11 -18.97 17.87
C GLN A 33 9.64 -18.88 18.01
N ALA A 34 10.31 -18.23 17.06
CA ALA A 34 11.77 -18.08 17.07
C ALA A 34 12.18 -16.71 17.64
N ASN A 35 13.24 -16.71 18.45
CA ASN A 35 13.85 -15.47 18.95
C ASN A 35 14.82 -14.93 17.90
N TYR A 36 14.39 -13.90 17.18
CA TYR A 36 15.24 -13.20 16.21
C TYR A 36 16.00 -12.05 16.89
N PRO A 37 17.20 -11.69 16.39
CA PRO A 37 17.85 -10.46 16.81
C PRO A 37 16.99 -9.26 16.42
N PRO A 38 17.11 -8.13 17.14
CA PRO A 38 16.25 -6.96 16.93
C PRO A 38 16.38 -6.31 15.54
N ASP A 39 17.47 -6.59 14.83
CA ASP A 39 17.75 -6.06 13.48
C ASP A 39 17.41 -7.08 12.36
N ALA A 40 16.76 -8.19 12.69
CA ALA A 40 16.35 -9.17 11.69
C ALA A 40 15.16 -8.65 10.86
N VAL A 41 15.30 -8.70 9.54
CA VAL A 41 14.18 -8.47 8.62
C VAL A 41 13.32 -9.74 8.57
N LEU A 42 12.12 -9.65 9.12
CA LEU A 42 11.13 -10.73 9.12
C LEU A 42 10.24 -10.63 7.88
N PHE A 43 9.72 -11.76 7.40
CA PHE A 43 8.87 -11.80 6.21
C PHE A 43 7.63 -10.92 6.36
N HIS A 44 7.06 -10.84 7.57
CA HIS A 44 5.94 -9.95 7.87
C HIS A 44 6.29 -8.44 7.87
N SER A 45 7.56 -8.08 8.01
CA SER A 45 8.03 -6.69 8.04
C SER A 45 8.28 -6.13 6.64
N ILE A 46 8.44 -7.01 5.64
CA ILE A 46 8.64 -6.65 4.25
C ILE A 46 7.34 -6.04 3.72
N ARG A 47 7.34 -4.73 3.49
CA ARG A 47 6.26 -4.03 2.80
C ARG A 47 6.68 -3.72 1.37
N ALA A 48 5.71 -3.74 0.47
CA ALA A 48 5.93 -3.25 -0.89
C ALA A 48 6.34 -1.77 -0.84
N PRO A 49 7.28 -1.33 -1.69
CA PRO A 49 7.59 0.09 -1.82
C PRO A 49 6.36 0.85 -2.35
N PRO A 50 6.24 2.16 -2.08
CA PRO A 50 5.15 2.96 -2.62
C PRO A 50 5.24 3.02 -4.16
N SER A 51 4.09 3.18 -4.82
CA SER A 51 4.04 3.34 -6.28
C SER A 51 4.71 4.65 -6.70
N LEU A 52 5.68 4.56 -7.61
CA LEU A 52 6.28 5.74 -8.24
C LEU A 52 5.45 6.27 -9.41
N ARG A 53 4.50 5.48 -9.93
CA ARG A 53 3.63 5.89 -11.03
C ARG A 53 2.59 6.89 -10.50
N PRO A 54 2.48 8.09 -11.09
CA PRO A 54 1.43 9.03 -10.75
C PRO A 54 0.05 8.38 -10.93
N ALA A 55 -0.84 8.61 -9.97
CA ALA A 55 -2.21 8.14 -10.07
C ALA A 55 -2.96 8.89 -11.19
N MET A 56 -3.75 8.15 -11.97
CA MET A 56 -4.68 8.76 -12.92
C MET A 56 -5.77 9.50 -12.17
N LYS A 57 -6.04 10.74 -12.56
CA LYS A 57 -7.14 11.52 -12.03
C LYS A 57 -8.43 11.16 -12.75
N VAL A 58 -9.46 10.85 -11.98
CA VAL A 58 -10.82 10.56 -12.44
C VAL A 58 -11.79 11.50 -11.74
N SER A 59 -12.91 11.81 -12.37
CA SER A 59 -14.00 12.54 -11.74
C SER A 59 -14.52 11.74 -10.54
N ASP A 60 -14.72 12.42 -9.42
CA ASP A 60 -15.21 11.79 -8.19
C ASP A 60 -16.71 11.44 -8.29
N ILE A 61 -17.42 11.98 -9.29
CA ILE A 61 -18.85 11.72 -9.53
C ILE A 61 -19.05 10.65 -10.61
N SER A 62 -18.45 10.83 -11.79
CA SER A 62 -18.70 9.96 -12.96
C SER A 62 -17.60 8.93 -13.23
N GLY A 63 -16.42 9.08 -12.63
CA GLY A 63 -15.27 8.20 -12.89
C GLY A 63 -14.58 8.43 -14.24
N ILE A 64 -14.99 9.43 -15.02
CA ILE A 64 -14.36 9.78 -16.29
C ILE A 64 -12.96 10.37 -16.03
N PRO A 65 -11.91 9.99 -16.79
CA PRO A 65 -10.60 10.62 -16.68
C PRO A 65 -10.69 12.14 -16.82
N THR A 66 -10.09 12.87 -15.89
CA THR A 66 -10.16 14.34 -15.87
C THR A 66 -8.84 14.98 -15.49
N ALA A 67 -8.60 16.18 -16.03
CA ALA A 67 -7.52 17.05 -15.62
C ALA A 67 -7.97 18.12 -14.60
N TYR A 68 -9.26 18.24 -14.33
CA TYR A 68 -9.84 19.36 -13.58
C TYR A 68 -10.17 18.99 -12.12
N THR A 69 -9.90 19.94 -11.24
CA THR A 69 -10.17 19.86 -9.80
C THR A 69 -10.76 21.18 -9.34
N GLU A 70 -11.83 21.14 -8.55
CA GLU A 70 -12.48 22.32 -8.00
C GLU A 70 -11.65 22.89 -6.82
N PRO A 71 -11.39 24.21 -6.76
CA PRO A 71 -10.43 24.80 -5.83
C PRO A 71 -10.86 24.77 -4.35
N ASN A 72 -12.15 24.79 -4.04
CA ASN A 72 -12.65 24.89 -2.66
C ASN A 72 -12.76 23.50 -2.00
N THR A 73 -13.42 22.57 -2.68
CA THR A 73 -13.76 21.21 -2.27
C THR A 73 -12.67 20.20 -2.61
N ARG A 74 -11.76 20.52 -3.55
CA ARG A 74 -10.74 19.60 -4.10
C ARG A 74 -11.31 18.34 -4.75
N LEU A 75 -12.59 18.36 -5.15
CA LEU A 75 -13.20 17.30 -5.93
C LEU A 75 -12.82 17.42 -7.41
N ASN A 76 -12.58 16.28 -8.04
CA ASN A 76 -12.30 16.18 -9.46
C ASN A 76 -13.62 16.09 -10.24
N TYR A 77 -13.70 16.79 -11.37
CA TYR A 77 -14.90 16.82 -12.22
C TYR A 77 -14.51 16.75 -13.70
N ALA A 78 -15.35 16.18 -14.55
CA ALA A 78 -15.11 16.06 -15.99
C ALA A 78 -16.00 16.98 -16.83
N THR A 79 -17.20 17.29 -16.36
CA THR A 79 -18.21 18.07 -17.11
C THR A 79 -18.57 19.37 -16.39
N VAL A 80 -19.16 20.31 -17.14
CA VAL A 80 -19.66 21.58 -16.57
C VAL A 80 -20.81 21.33 -15.59
N ASP A 81 -21.65 20.32 -15.85
CA ASP A 81 -22.75 19.95 -14.97
C ASP A 81 -22.23 19.44 -13.63
N GLU A 82 -21.20 18.58 -13.63
CA GLU A 82 -20.53 18.13 -12.40
C GLU A 82 -19.91 19.29 -11.62
N PHE A 83 -19.31 20.25 -12.31
CA PHE A 83 -18.77 21.44 -11.64
C PHE A 83 -19.86 22.25 -10.93
N ASN A 84 -21.02 22.40 -11.58
CA ASN A 84 -22.16 23.09 -11.00
C ASN A 84 -22.73 22.33 -9.81
N THR A 85 -22.84 20.99 -9.87
CA THR A 85 -23.34 20.20 -8.74
C THR A 85 -22.41 20.30 -7.53
N ILE A 86 -21.10 20.15 -7.72
CA ILE A 86 -20.08 20.20 -6.66
C ILE A 86 -20.18 21.48 -5.83
N ARG A 87 -20.48 22.63 -6.45
CA ARG A 87 -20.62 23.92 -5.75
C ARG A 87 -21.77 23.97 -4.75
N TYR A 88 -22.79 23.14 -4.93
CA TYR A 88 -23.96 23.08 -4.05
C TYR A 88 -23.93 21.87 -3.11
N LEU A 89 -22.88 21.04 -3.15
CA LEU A 89 -22.76 19.89 -2.25
C LEU A 89 -22.45 20.34 -0.81
N PRO A 90 -23.11 19.76 0.20
CA PRO A 90 -22.73 19.95 1.59
C PRO A 90 -21.33 19.40 1.87
N GLN A 91 -20.61 20.04 2.81
CA GLN A 91 -19.24 19.65 3.17
C GLN A 91 -19.13 18.18 3.62
N GLU A 92 -20.13 17.66 4.33
CA GLU A 92 -20.18 16.24 4.75
C GLU A 92 -20.11 15.26 3.57
N VAL A 93 -20.80 15.61 2.48
CA VAL A 93 -20.82 14.80 1.27
C VAL A 93 -19.48 14.91 0.56
N VAL A 94 -18.92 16.11 0.48
CA VAL A 94 -17.56 16.35 -0.07
C VAL A 94 -16.51 15.52 0.68
N ASN A 95 -16.55 15.55 2.01
CA ASN A 95 -15.64 14.78 2.85
C ASN A 95 -15.78 13.27 2.61
N SER A 96 -17.02 12.79 2.42
CA SER A 96 -17.30 11.39 2.07
C SER A 96 -16.65 11.00 0.73
N TYR A 97 -16.77 11.86 -0.30
CA TYR A 97 -16.11 11.62 -1.59
C TYR A 97 -14.58 11.64 -1.49
N LEU A 98 -14.01 12.57 -0.73
CA LEU A 98 -12.57 12.65 -0.50
C LEU A 98 -12.03 11.44 0.27
N ALA A 99 -12.78 10.95 1.26
CA ALA A 99 -12.43 9.76 2.02
C ALA A 99 -12.38 8.51 1.13
N LEU A 100 -13.31 8.36 0.19
CA LEU A 100 -13.28 7.28 -0.81
C LEU A 100 -12.04 7.34 -1.72
N ARG A 101 -11.56 8.56 -2.04
CA ARG A 101 -10.30 8.77 -2.76
C ARG A 101 -9.05 8.48 -1.91
N GLY A 102 -9.23 8.18 -0.61
CA GLY A 102 -8.13 7.98 0.33
C GLY A 102 -7.48 9.29 0.77
N VAL A 103 -8.16 10.42 0.59
CA VAL A 103 -7.71 11.73 1.08
C VAL A 103 -8.24 11.91 2.49
N VAL A 104 -7.34 11.97 3.47
CA VAL A 104 -7.70 12.29 4.86
C VAL A 104 -7.84 13.80 4.99
N THR A 105 -9.05 14.27 5.29
CA THR A 105 -9.33 15.64 5.73
C THR A 105 -9.14 15.68 7.24
N ASN A 106 -8.01 16.21 7.72
CA ASN A 106 -7.79 16.51 9.14
C ASN A 106 -8.55 17.78 9.56
#